data_AF-A0A8H3WUC8-F1
#
_entry.id   AF-A0A8H3WUC8-F1
#
_cell.length_a   1.000
_cell.length_b   1.000
_cell.length_c   1.000
_cell.angle_alpha   90.00
_cell.angle_beta   90.00
_cell.angle_gamma   90.00
#
_symmetry.space_group_name_H-M   'P 1'
#
loop_
_entity.id
_entity.type
_entity.pdbx_description
1 polymer ?
#
loop_
_entity_poly.entity_id
_entity_poly.type
_entity_poly.pdbx_seq_one_letter_code
_entity_poly.pdbx_strand_id
1 'polypeptide(L)'
;MRSFITINIIIMCLIQLSLETSIWTTFDNIIVFGDSYSDNGNVYALTNESCPPSPYYKGRFSNGKVWIEYLTMKYHVNLIDKAFGSATSDNDLVPGHILWNDVDYPVPGIKQQIDFFINSHPNQSYDKTLFVMGYFGNDYRYTNNGINPSVVVSSLISSASQLVNYLKAKIILIPSIPLLPNSTQNLTFTNHNKVLKIQLDLFSVEHPDVEVLLYPFDEVLLKLENSDDLLEKLNITNIFNGCVSYKDAFSVCENPENYMFWDEVHLTTKVYEYIANDVYNWFNLTGVTDYLSEA
;
A
#
# COMPACT_ATOMS: atom_id res chain seq x y z
N MET A 1 50.41 39.87 47.93
CA MET A 1 49.26 39.19 48.58
C MET A 1 47.96 39.79 48.07
N ARG A 2 46.99 38.93 47.75
CA ARG A 2 45.59 39.19 47.34
C ARG A 2 45.33 39.33 45.84
N SER A 3 45.15 38.15 45.25
CA SER A 3 44.36 37.79 44.07
C SER A 3 43.06 38.58 43.90
N PHE A 4 42.76 38.93 42.65
CA PHE A 4 41.40 39.00 42.15
C PHE A 4 41.20 37.80 41.21
N ILE A 5 40.26 36.94 41.58
CA ILE A 5 39.84 35.76 40.83
C ILE A 5 38.70 36.24 39.93
N THR A 6 38.91 36.25 38.62
CA THR A 6 37.82 36.34 37.64
C THR A 6 37.26 34.93 37.43
N ILE A 7 36.03 34.72 37.94
CA ILE A 7 35.26 33.50 37.73
C ILE A 7 34.70 33.55 36.31
N ASN A 8 35.27 32.76 35.40
CA ASN A 8 34.62 32.43 34.13
C ASN A 8 33.55 31.37 34.40
N ILE A 9 32.28 31.78 34.43
CA ILE A 9 31.15 30.84 34.40
C ILE A 9 30.98 30.41 32.94
N ILE A 10 31.58 29.28 32.58
CA ILE A 10 31.25 28.56 31.36
C ILE A 10 29.95 27.81 31.65
N ILE A 11 28.81 28.34 31.16
CA ILE A 11 27.57 27.59 31.07
C ILE A 11 27.78 26.57 29.94
N MET A 12 28.29 25.39 30.29
CA MET A 12 28.18 24.21 29.43
C MET A 12 26.71 23.81 29.41
N CYS A 13 25.97 24.32 28.43
CA CYS A 13 24.70 23.75 28.04
C CYS A 13 25.00 22.36 27.46
N LEU A 14 24.98 21.34 28.32
CA LEU A 14 24.92 19.95 27.90
C LEU A 14 23.55 19.75 27.27
N ILE A 15 23.44 20.11 25.98
CA ILE A 15 22.45 19.48 25.11
C ILE A 15 22.94 18.04 25.03
N GLN A 16 22.44 17.19 25.93
CA GLN A 16 22.41 15.76 25.68
C GLN A 16 21.58 15.61 24.41
N LEU A 17 22.26 15.56 23.25
CA LEU A 17 21.72 14.85 22.12
C LEU A 17 21.56 13.41 22.62
N SER A 18 20.37 13.10 23.12
CA SER A 18 19.89 11.73 23.07
C SER A 18 19.93 11.37 21.60
N LEU A 19 20.96 10.61 21.21
CA LEU A 19 20.86 9.79 20.02
C LEU A 19 19.73 8.82 20.34
N GLU A 20 18.50 9.19 20.00
CA GLU A 20 17.44 8.23 19.83
C GLU A 20 17.92 7.32 18.72
N THR A 21 18.50 6.18 19.11
CA THR A 21 18.74 5.09 18.18
C THR A 21 17.38 4.74 17.60
N SER A 22 17.11 5.08 16.34
CA SER A 22 15.92 4.62 15.64
C SER A 22 15.89 3.09 15.75
N ILE A 23 14.86 2.57 16.42
CA ILE A 23 14.69 1.13 16.71
C ILE A 23 14.10 0.42 15.47
N TRP A 24 13.78 1.13 14.39
CA TRP A 24 12.66 0.78 13.52
C TRP A 24 13.00 0.21 12.14
N THR A 25 14.23 -0.27 11.90
CA THR A 25 14.61 -0.89 10.62
C THR A 25 14.37 -2.40 10.53
N THR A 26 13.83 -3.04 11.58
CA THR A 26 13.55 -4.48 11.57
C THR A 26 12.12 -4.76 12.01
N PHE A 27 11.21 -4.85 11.05
CA PHE A 27 9.94 -5.55 11.26
C PHE A 27 10.12 -7.03 10.93
N ASP A 28 9.44 -7.91 11.68
CA ASP A 28 9.44 -9.35 11.45
C ASP A 28 8.26 -9.77 10.56
N ASN A 29 7.27 -8.89 10.41
CA ASN A 29 6.03 -9.15 9.70
C ASN A 29 5.61 -7.93 8.85
N ILE A 30 5.01 -8.24 7.71
CA ILE A 30 4.16 -7.33 6.95
C ILE A 30 2.73 -7.86 7.06
N ILE A 31 1.80 -7.03 7.53
CA ILE A 31 0.37 -7.34 7.55
C ILE A 31 -0.32 -6.38 6.60
N VAL A 32 -0.96 -6.93 5.57
CA VAL A 32 -1.64 -6.12 4.55
C VAL A 32 -3.15 -6.31 4.62
N PHE A 33 -3.85 -5.19 4.68
CA PHE A 33 -5.28 -5.04 4.44
C PHE A 33 -5.44 -4.27 3.14
N GLY A 34 -6.35 -4.67 2.27
CA GLY A 34 -6.46 -4.04 0.97
C GLY A 34 -7.34 -4.76 -0.01
N ASP A 35 -7.11 -4.45 -1.28
CA ASP A 35 -7.87 -4.96 -2.40
C ASP A 35 -7.04 -5.85 -3.35
N SER A 36 -7.45 -5.93 -4.62
CA SER A 36 -6.88 -6.79 -5.66
C SER A 36 -5.42 -6.49 -5.99
N TYR A 37 -4.93 -5.28 -5.67
CA TYR A 37 -3.52 -4.95 -5.85
C TYR A 37 -2.62 -5.64 -4.82
N SER A 38 -3.18 -6.17 -3.74
CA SER A 38 -2.44 -6.85 -2.67
C SER A 38 -2.91 -8.29 -2.44
N ASP A 39 -4.13 -8.65 -2.84
CA ASP A 39 -4.71 -9.98 -2.65
C ASP A 39 -3.87 -11.10 -3.30
N ASN A 40 -3.34 -12.01 -2.47
CA ASN A 40 -2.59 -13.19 -2.87
C ASN A 40 -3.42 -14.47 -3.05
N GLY A 41 -4.75 -14.39 -3.04
CA GLY A 41 -5.67 -15.50 -3.31
C GLY A 41 -6.85 -15.66 -2.36
N ASN A 42 -7.17 -14.67 -1.52
CA ASN A 42 -8.32 -14.67 -0.62
C ASN A 42 -9.65 -14.71 -1.40
N VAL A 43 -9.80 -13.91 -2.47
CA VAL A 43 -10.98 -14.01 -3.36
C VAL A 43 -11.00 -15.34 -4.11
N TYR A 44 -9.84 -15.86 -4.49
CA TYR A 44 -9.73 -17.17 -5.13
C TYR A 44 -10.21 -18.28 -4.22
N ALA A 45 -9.80 -18.29 -2.96
CA ALA A 45 -10.32 -19.22 -1.96
C ALA A 45 -11.83 -19.03 -1.73
N LEU A 46 -12.32 -17.79 -1.61
CA LEU A 46 -13.74 -17.47 -1.40
C LEU A 46 -14.63 -18.00 -2.53
N THR A 47 -14.13 -17.96 -3.76
CA THR A 47 -14.86 -18.39 -4.96
C THR A 47 -14.59 -19.84 -5.35
N ASN A 48 -14.15 -20.67 -4.39
CA ASN A 48 -13.82 -22.08 -4.60
C ASN A 48 -12.84 -22.27 -5.79
N GLU A 49 -11.76 -21.49 -5.76
CA GLU A 49 -10.65 -21.51 -6.71
C GLU A 49 -11.07 -21.20 -8.16
N SER A 50 -12.06 -20.30 -8.33
CA SER A 50 -12.59 -19.96 -9.65
C SER A 50 -12.37 -18.51 -10.11
N CYS A 51 -12.17 -17.55 -9.19
CA CYS A 51 -11.96 -16.14 -9.51
C CYS A 51 -10.74 -15.54 -8.81
N PRO A 52 -9.82 -14.85 -9.50
CA PRO A 52 -9.78 -14.72 -10.95
C PRO A 52 -9.41 -16.07 -11.61
N PRO A 53 -9.94 -16.39 -12.79
CA PRO A 53 -9.65 -17.63 -13.51
C PRO A 53 -8.27 -17.57 -14.16
N SER A 54 -7.79 -18.68 -14.74
CA SER A 54 -6.73 -18.59 -15.77
C SER A 54 -7.15 -17.58 -16.85
N PRO A 55 -6.25 -16.69 -17.33
CA PRO A 55 -4.79 -16.72 -17.24
C PRO A 55 -4.19 -16.00 -16.02
N TYR A 56 -4.99 -15.60 -15.02
CA TYR A 56 -4.47 -15.01 -13.79
C TYR A 56 -3.65 -16.02 -12.98
N TYR A 57 -2.61 -15.53 -12.33
CA TYR A 57 -1.64 -16.39 -11.66
C TYR A 57 -2.15 -16.80 -10.28
N LYS A 58 -2.61 -18.05 -10.15
CA LYS A 58 -2.92 -18.68 -8.84
C LYS A 58 -3.71 -17.78 -7.89
N GLY A 59 -4.78 -17.16 -8.42
CA GLY A 59 -5.67 -16.30 -7.64
C GLY A 59 -5.24 -14.85 -7.44
N ARG A 60 -4.06 -14.43 -7.94
CA ARG A 60 -3.68 -13.01 -7.95
C ARG A 60 -4.38 -12.30 -9.10
N PHE A 61 -4.76 -11.04 -8.92
CA PHE A 61 -5.24 -10.19 -10.02
C PHE A 61 -4.06 -9.68 -10.88
N SER A 62 -3.19 -10.58 -11.32
CA SER A 62 -2.03 -10.32 -12.17
C SER A 62 -1.58 -11.61 -12.87
N ASN A 63 -0.58 -11.53 -13.74
CA ASN A 63 0.11 -12.68 -14.34
C ASN A 63 1.23 -13.25 -13.47
N GLY A 64 1.34 -12.83 -12.21
CA GLY A 64 2.33 -13.32 -11.25
C GLY A 64 2.05 -12.84 -9.83
N LYS A 65 3.10 -12.67 -9.03
CA LYS A 65 2.98 -12.16 -7.66
C LYS A 65 2.63 -10.66 -7.68
N VAL A 66 1.95 -10.22 -6.63
CA VAL A 66 1.68 -8.79 -6.41
C VAL A 66 2.79 -8.12 -5.59
N TRP A 67 2.83 -6.79 -5.56
CA TRP A 67 3.96 -6.02 -4.99
C TRP A 67 4.28 -6.40 -3.54
N ILE A 68 3.25 -6.65 -2.73
CA ILE A 68 3.42 -6.94 -1.30
C ILE A 68 4.15 -8.27 -1.06
N GLU A 69 3.97 -9.26 -1.94
CA GLU A 69 4.68 -10.53 -1.88
C GLU A 69 6.18 -10.32 -2.18
N TYR A 70 6.51 -9.50 -3.19
CA TYR A 70 7.90 -9.15 -3.51
C TYR A 70 8.56 -8.32 -2.41
N LEU A 71 7.84 -7.36 -1.83
CA LEU A 71 8.34 -6.54 -0.73
C LEU A 71 8.72 -7.42 0.47
N THR A 72 7.83 -8.34 0.84
CA THR A 72 8.06 -9.34 1.89
C THR A 72 9.30 -10.18 1.60
N MET A 73 9.44 -10.67 0.37
CA MET A 73 10.62 -11.45 -0.05
C MET A 73 11.93 -10.65 0.10
N LYS A 74 11.90 -9.35 -0.17
CA LYS A 74 13.07 -8.47 -0.11
C LYS A 74 13.51 -8.16 1.32
N TYR A 75 12.57 -8.04 2.25
CA TYR A 75 12.85 -7.90 3.67
C TYR A 75 13.10 -9.25 4.38
N HIS A 76 12.80 -10.38 3.74
CA HIS A 76 12.86 -11.73 4.33
C HIS A 76 11.99 -11.89 5.58
N VAL A 77 10.77 -11.35 5.53
CA VAL A 77 9.81 -11.31 6.66
C VAL A 77 8.58 -12.17 6.39
N ASN A 78 7.69 -12.31 7.38
CA ASN A 78 6.43 -13.02 7.19
C ASN A 78 5.38 -12.09 6.56
N LEU A 79 4.58 -12.62 5.63
CA LEU A 79 3.39 -11.92 5.11
C LEU A 79 2.12 -12.50 5.75
N ILE A 80 1.32 -11.65 6.35
CA ILE A 80 -0.07 -11.95 6.72
C ILE A 80 -0.97 -11.14 5.79
N ASP A 81 -1.51 -11.80 4.79
CA ASP A 81 -2.38 -11.17 3.79
C ASP A 81 -3.85 -11.28 4.18
N LYS A 82 -4.50 -10.13 4.38
CA LYS A 82 -5.93 -9.98 4.65
C LYS A 82 -6.65 -9.21 3.55
N ALA A 83 -5.96 -8.87 2.46
CA ALA A 83 -6.54 -8.18 1.32
C ALA A 83 -7.50 -9.11 0.57
N PHE A 84 -8.63 -8.58 0.13
CA PHE A 84 -9.57 -9.28 -0.74
C PHE A 84 -9.76 -8.43 -1.98
N GLY A 85 -9.56 -9.01 -3.17
CA GLY A 85 -9.98 -8.40 -4.42
C GLY A 85 -11.38 -7.80 -4.29
N SER A 86 -11.60 -6.63 -4.88
CA SER A 86 -12.86 -5.87 -4.76
C SER A 86 -13.16 -5.23 -3.40
N ALA A 87 -12.27 -5.31 -2.41
CA ALA A 87 -12.48 -4.62 -1.13
C ALA A 87 -12.60 -3.10 -1.31
N THR A 88 -13.58 -2.51 -0.62
CA THR A 88 -13.77 -1.07 -0.47
C THR A 88 -13.10 -0.57 0.82
N SER A 89 -13.11 0.73 1.07
CA SER A 89 -12.63 1.30 2.33
C SER A 89 -13.42 0.77 3.53
N ASP A 90 -14.75 0.69 3.39
CA ASP A 90 -15.69 0.22 4.40
C ASP A 90 -17.00 -0.26 3.75
N ASN A 91 -17.43 -1.48 4.09
CA ASN A 91 -18.69 -2.03 3.60
C ASN A 91 -19.94 -1.29 4.10
N ASP A 92 -19.86 -0.56 5.22
CA ASP A 92 -20.97 0.25 5.73
C ASP A 92 -21.18 1.52 4.87
N LEU A 93 -20.15 1.94 4.10
CA LEU A 93 -20.21 3.04 3.15
C LEU A 93 -20.54 2.55 1.72
N VAL A 94 -19.72 1.64 1.23
CA VAL A 94 -19.88 1.03 -0.10
C VAL A 94 -19.62 -0.47 0.06
N PRO A 95 -20.64 -1.33 -0.12
CA PRO A 95 -20.46 -2.78 -0.02
C PRO A 95 -19.43 -3.29 -1.04
N GLY A 96 -18.39 -3.95 -0.56
CA GLY A 96 -17.40 -4.61 -1.40
C GLY A 96 -17.93 -5.97 -1.82
N HIS A 97 -17.84 -6.28 -3.11
CA HIS A 97 -18.36 -7.53 -3.64
C HIS A 97 -17.74 -7.88 -4.99
N ILE A 98 -17.69 -9.17 -5.33
CA ILE A 98 -17.26 -9.64 -6.64
C ILE A 98 -18.36 -10.48 -7.30
N LEU A 99 -18.80 -10.05 -8.48
CA LEU A 99 -19.76 -10.78 -9.29
C LEU A 99 -19.01 -11.79 -10.17
N TRP A 100 -19.24 -13.08 -9.93
CA TRP A 100 -18.57 -14.17 -10.64
C TRP A 100 -19.53 -15.33 -10.93
N ASN A 101 -19.65 -15.73 -12.19
CA ASN A 101 -20.58 -16.79 -12.63
C ASN A 101 -22.03 -16.60 -12.13
N ASP A 102 -22.56 -15.38 -12.29
CA ASP A 102 -23.90 -14.98 -11.84
C ASP A 102 -24.14 -15.07 -10.31
N VAL A 103 -23.07 -15.26 -9.53
CA VAL A 103 -23.10 -15.25 -8.07
C VAL A 103 -22.39 -14.01 -7.56
N ASP A 104 -23.04 -13.31 -6.64
CA ASP A 104 -22.49 -12.15 -5.96
C ASP A 104 -21.82 -12.57 -4.64
N TYR A 105 -20.49 -12.46 -4.58
CA TYR A 105 -19.71 -12.82 -3.40
C TYR A 105 -19.37 -11.55 -2.61
N PRO A 106 -19.90 -11.36 -1.40
CA PRO A 106 -19.50 -10.24 -0.55
C PRO A 106 -18.04 -10.42 -0.11
N VAL A 107 -17.27 -9.34 -0.16
CA VAL A 107 -15.89 -9.29 0.31
C VAL A 107 -15.73 -8.23 1.40
N PRO A 108 -14.92 -8.48 2.44
CA PRO A 108 -14.74 -7.51 3.50
C PRO A 108 -13.99 -6.27 2.98
N GLY A 109 -14.55 -5.09 3.25
CA GLY A 109 -13.83 -3.83 3.10
C GLY A 109 -12.65 -3.74 4.07
N ILE A 110 -11.73 -2.81 3.85
CA ILE A 110 -10.50 -2.67 4.65
C ILE A 110 -10.83 -2.54 6.14
N LYS A 111 -11.85 -1.74 6.49
CA LYS A 111 -12.34 -1.65 7.87
C LYS A 111 -12.74 -3.02 8.44
N GLN A 112 -13.53 -3.80 7.69
CA GLN A 112 -13.96 -5.14 8.13
C GLN A 112 -12.78 -6.13 8.21
N GLN A 113 -11.81 -6.06 7.29
CA GLN A 113 -10.61 -6.89 7.36
C GLN A 113 -9.82 -6.61 8.66
N ILE A 114 -9.68 -5.34 9.04
CA ILE A 114 -9.03 -4.91 10.29
C ILE A 114 -9.85 -5.35 11.51
N ASP A 115 -11.17 -5.13 11.51
CA ASP A 115 -12.07 -5.55 12.60
C ASP A 115 -11.98 -7.07 12.82
N PHE A 116 -12.02 -7.88 11.76
CA PHE A 116 -11.87 -9.34 11.86
C PHE A 116 -10.48 -9.75 12.37
N PHE A 117 -9.43 -9.04 11.97
CA PHE A 117 -8.08 -9.32 12.43
C PHE A 117 -7.89 -9.02 13.92
N ILE A 118 -8.34 -7.85 14.38
CA ILE A 118 -8.32 -7.47 15.81
C ILE A 118 -9.06 -8.50 16.65
N ASN A 119 -10.25 -8.91 16.21
CA ASN A 119 -11.09 -9.85 16.97
C ASN A 119 -10.54 -11.28 17.01
N SER A 120 -9.76 -11.70 16.01
CA SER A 120 -9.17 -13.05 15.95
C SER A 120 -7.83 -13.18 16.66
N HIS A 121 -7.16 -12.06 16.99
CA HIS A 121 -5.85 -12.06 17.63
C HIS A 121 -5.80 -11.19 18.91
N PRO A 122 -6.73 -11.40 19.87
CA PRO A 122 -6.70 -10.62 21.09
C PRO A 122 -5.40 -10.87 21.85
N ASN A 123 -4.71 -9.80 22.23
CA ASN A 123 -3.47 -9.81 23.05
C ASN A 123 -2.18 -10.25 22.34
N GLN A 124 -2.14 -10.32 21.01
CA GLN A 124 -0.88 -10.48 20.28
C GLN A 124 -0.16 -9.14 20.14
N SER A 125 1.14 -9.09 20.44
CA SER A 125 1.98 -7.91 20.15
C SER A 125 2.39 -7.92 18.68
N TYR A 126 2.28 -6.74 18.06
CA TYR A 126 2.70 -6.47 16.70
C TYR A 126 3.77 -5.38 16.65
N ASP A 127 4.55 -5.23 17.72
CA ASP A 127 5.54 -4.14 17.87
C ASP A 127 6.60 -4.13 16.75
N LYS A 128 6.84 -5.27 16.09
CA LYS A 128 7.73 -5.40 14.92
C LYS A 128 6.96 -5.72 13.63
N THR A 129 5.99 -4.88 13.32
CA THR A 129 5.10 -5.11 12.17
C THR A 129 4.96 -3.84 11.34
N LEU A 130 5.15 -3.98 10.03
CA LEU A 130 4.69 -3.01 9.05
C LEU A 130 3.23 -3.32 8.70
N PHE A 131 2.33 -2.44 9.09
CA PHE A 131 0.94 -2.52 8.66
C PHE A 131 0.77 -1.80 7.32
N VAL A 132 0.10 -2.43 6.37
CA VAL A 132 -0.17 -1.85 5.05
C VAL A 132 -1.67 -1.77 4.82
N MET A 133 -2.15 -0.60 4.40
CA MET A 133 -3.54 -0.39 3.97
C MET A 133 -3.59 -0.08 2.47
N GLY A 134 -3.56 -1.12 1.64
CA GLY A 134 -3.54 -1.01 0.18
C GLY A 134 -4.93 -0.77 -0.42
N TYR A 135 -5.40 0.47 -0.40
CA TYR A 135 -6.65 0.90 -1.04
C TYR A 135 -6.38 1.50 -2.43
N PHE A 136 -6.99 0.94 -3.48
CA PHE A 136 -6.76 1.34 -4.88
C PHE A 136 -8.04 1.77 -5.63
N GLY A 137 -9.07 2.21 -4.89
CA GLY A 137 -10.15 3.04 -5.45
C GLY A 137 -11.50 2.36 -5.70
N ASN A 138 -11.77 1.18 -5.14
CA ASN A 138 -12.99 0.42 -5.44
C ASN A 138 -14.29 1.14 -5.05
N ASP A 139 -14.31 1.97 -4.00
CA ASP A 139 -15.49 2.76 -3.63
C ASP A 139 -15.93 3.66 -4.78
N TYR A 140 -14.98 4.24 -5.51
CA TYR A 140 -15.26 5.10 -6.66
C TYR A 140 -15.69 4.29 -7.88
N ARG A 141 -15.16 3.08 -8.08
CA ARG A 141 -15.60 2.18 -9.15
C ARG A 141 -17.05 1.78 -8.95
N TYR A 142 -17.41 1.30 -7.77
CA TYR A 142 -18.77 0.83 -7.46
C TYR A 142 -19.80 1.94 -7.45
N THR A 143 -19.42 3.14 -7.01
CA THR A 143 -20.34 4.28 -6.99
C THR A 143 -20.31 5.11 -8.27
N ASN A 144 -19.49 4.73 -9.26
CA ASN A 144 -19.22 5.53 -10.47
C ASN A 144 -18.88 7.00 -10.13
N ASN A 145 -17.89 7.18 -9.23
CA ASN A 145 -17.49 8.45 -8.63
C ASN A 145 -18.57 9.18 -7.81
N GLY A 146 -19.62 8.47 -7.38
CA GLY A 146 -20.73 9.03 -6.61
C GLY A 146 -20.40 9.32 -5.14
N ILE A 147 -19.38 8.66 -4.57
CA ILE A 147 -18.92 8.90 -3.19
C ILE A 147 -17.84 9.99 -3.14
N ASN A 148 -17.95 10.89 -2.17
CA ASN A 148 -16.99 11.97 -1.96
C ASN A 148 -15.65 11.43 -1.44
N PRO A 149 -14.50 11.81 -2.03
CA PRO A 149 -13.19 11.36 -1.55
C PRO A 149 -12.91 11.60 -0.07
N SER A 150 -13.39 12.70 0.52
CA SER A 150 -13.21 12.97 1.94
C SER A 150 -13.88 11.94 2.84
N VAL A 151 -14.99 11.33 2.42
CA VAL A 151 -15.69 10.28 3.18
C VAL A 151 -14.87 9.00 3.17
N VAL A 152 -14.37 8.60 1.99
CA VAL A 152 -13.51 7.43 1.83
C VAL A 152 -12.21 7.59 2.62
N VAL A 153 -11.53 8.74 2.51
CA VAL A 153 -10.31 9.02 3.28
C VAL A 153 -10.60 8.99 4.78
N SER A 154 -11.70 9.58 5.25
CA SER A 154 -12.05 9.54 6.68
C SER A 154 -12.21 8.10 7.20
N SER A 155 -12.77 7.20 6.39
CA SER A 155 -12.86 5.77 6.72
C SER A 155 -11.48 5.11 6.84
N LEU A 156 -10.57 5.39 5.90
CA LEU A 156 -9.19 4.89 5.97
C LEU A 156 -8.46 5.43 7.20
N ILE A 157 -8.60 6.72 7.52
CA ILE A 157 -7.98 7.31 8.70
C ILE A 157 -8.54 6.70 9.99
N SER A 158 -9.86 6.47 10.06
CA SER A 158 -10.48 5.77 11.20
C SER A 158 -9.95 4.34 11.35
N SER A 159 -9.76 3.64 10.23
CA SER A 159 -9.18 2.30 10.21
C SER A 159 -7.71 2.29 10.66
N ALA A 160 -6.92 3.30 10.26
CA ALA A 160 -5.56 3.49 10.78
C ALA A 160 -5.56 3.75 12.29
N SER A 161 -6.50 4.57 12.81
CA SER A 161 -6.67 4.74 14.26
C SER A 161 -7.01 3.42 14.97
N GLN A 162 -7.75 2.49 14.35
CA GLN A 162 -8.01 1.18 14.94
C GLN A 162 -6.73 0.35 15.08
N LEU A 163 -5.85 0.36 14.07
CA LEU A 163 -4.55 -0.31 14.13
C LEU A 163 -3.70 0.24 15.29
N VAL A 164 -3.66 1.57 15.45
CA VAL A 164 -2.95 2.21 16.58
C VAL A 164 -3.57 1.83 17.92
N ASN A 165 -4.89 1.94 18.05
CA ASN A 165 -5.56 1.79 19.34
C ASN A 165 -5.58 0.33 19.83
N TYR A 166 -5.85 -0.62 18.94
CA TYR A 166 -6.08 -2.02 19.30
C TYR A 166 -4.86 -2.91 19.06
N LEU A 167 -4.05 -2.64 18.03
CA LEU A 167 -2.87 -3.44 17.71
C LEU A 167 -1.55 -2.77 18.09
N LYS A 168 -1.61 -1.54 18.63
CA LYS A 168 -0.45 -0.73 19.01
C LYS A 168 0.51 -0.53 17.83
N ALA A 169 -0.05 -0.42 16.62
CA ALA A 169 0.71 -0.24 15.39
C ALA A 169 1.71 0.92 15.52
N LYS A 170 2.96 0.66 15.11
CA LYS A 170 4.06 1.64 15.13
C LYS A 170 4.43 2.15 13.75
N ILE A 171 4.19 1.35 12.71
CA ILE A 171 4.44 1.74 11.32
C ILE A 171 3.22 1.38 10.49
N ILE A 172 2.66 2.36 9.81
CA ILE A 172 1.51 2.20 8.90
C ILE A 172 1.88 2.79 7.53
N LEU A 173 1.82 1.97 6.49
CA LEU A 173 2.04 2.36 5.10
C LEU A 173 0.71 2.39 4.36
N ILE A 174 0.39 3.53 3.73
CA ILE A 174 -0.78 3.69 2.89
C ILE A 174 -0.30 4.19 1.52
N PRO A 175 -0.43 3.40 0.43
CA PRO A 175 -0.13 3.88 -0.91
C PRO A 175 -1.21 4.85 -1.40
N SER A 176 -0.82 5.81 -2.24
CA SER A 176 -1.75 6.59 -3.06
C SER A 176 -2.38 5.72 -4.16
N ILE A 177 -3.52 6.14 -4.71
CA ILE A 177 -4.19 5.42 -5.80
C ILE A 177 -3.52 5.80 -7.12
N PRO A 178 -3.00 4.84 -7.92
CA PRO A 178 -2.45 5.11 -9.24
C PRO A 178 -3.50 5.64 -10.19
N LEU A 179 -3.07 6.48 -11.13
CA LEU A 179 -3.90 6.87 -12.26
C LEU A 179 -3.97 5.71 -13.26
N LEU A 180 -5.13 5.52 -13.88
CA LEU A 180 -5.35 4.48 -14.86
C LEU A 180 -5.39 5.07 -16.27
N PRO A 181 -4.88 4.36 -17.29
CA PRO A 181 -4.89 4.85 -18.66
C PRO A 181 -6.32 5.11 -19.14
N ASN A 182 -6.57 6.30 -19.69
CA ASN A 182 -7.87 6.72 -20.23
C ASN A 182 -9.07 6.61 -19.27
N SER A 183 -8.85 6.61 -17.94
CA SER A 183 -9.92 6.48 -16.96
C SER A 183 -10.56 7.82 -16.59
N THR A 184 -11.90 7.86 -16.58
CA THR A 184 -12.68 8.99 -16.07
C THR A 184 -12.55 9.17 -14.55
N GLN A 185 -12.03 8.16 -13.84
CA GLN A 185 -11.83 8.19 -12.39
C GLN A 185 -10.58 8.96 -11.97
N ASN A 186 -9.66 9.26 -12.88
CA ASN A 186 -8.37 9.89 -12.55
C ASN A 186 -8.51 11.24 -11.82
N LEU A 187 -9.55 12.02 -12.13
CA LEU A 187 -9.83 13.26 -11.39
C LEU A 187 -10.20 12.97 -9.93
N THR A 188 -11.03 11.96 -9.69
CA THR A 188 -11.41 11.51 -8.35
C THR A 188 -10.22 10.94 -7.59
N PHE A 189 -9.38 10.12 -8.25
CA PHE A 189 -8.16 9.56 -7.64
C PHE A 189 -7.17 10.66 -7.26
N THR A 190 -6.96 11.65 -8.13
CA THR A 190 -6.12 12.82 -7.83
C THR A 190 -6.66 13.59 -6.61
N ASN A 191 -7.97 13.79 -6.52
CA ASN A 191 -8.58 14.45 -5.37
C ASN A 191 -8.47 13.62 -4.09
N HIS A 192 -8.67 12.30 -4.18
CA HIS A 192 -8.45 11.38 -3.06
C HIS A 192 -7.00 11.45 -2.55
N ASN A 193 -6.01 11.33 -3.43
CA ASN A 193 -4.59 11.34 -3.03
C ASN A 193 -4.20 12.65 -2.32
N LYS A 194 -4.73 13.80 -2.78
CA LYS A 194 -4.55 15.10 -2.11
C LYS A 194 -5.18 15.13 -0.72
N VAL A 195 -6.42 14.67 -0.58
CA VAL A 195 -7.13 14.65 0.70
C VAL A 195 -6.45 13.66 1.67
N LEU A 196 -6.05 12.49 1.18
CA LEU A 196 -5.32 11.48 1.94
C LEU A 196 -4.02 12.06 2.52
N LYS A 197 -3.21 12.73 1.70
CA LYS A 197 -1.99 13.40 2.16
C LYS A 197 -2.27 14.38 3.32
N ILE A 198 -3.24 15.28 3.13
CA ILE A 198 -3.60 16.26 4.16
C ILE A 198 -4.05 15.58 5.46
N GLN A 199 -4.87 14.53 5.37
CA GLN A 199 -5.35 13.82 6.55
C GLN A 199 -4.26 12.99 7.23
N LEU A 200 -3.31 12.44 6.48
CA LEU A 200 -2.16 11.74 7.04
C LEU A 200 -1.17 12.69 7.73
N ASP A 201 -0.98 13.90 7.18
CA ASP A 201 -0.18 14.94 7.83
C ASP A 201 -0.79 15.33 9.19
N LEU A 202 -2.12 15.45 9.28
CA LEU A 202 -2.84 15.70 10.53
C LEU A 202 -2.76 14.51 11.49
N PHE A 203 -2.97 13.29 10.98
CA PHE A 203 -2.88 12.06 11.77
C PHE A 203 -1.50 11.92 12.42
N SER A 204 -0.43 12.25 11.69
CA SER A 204 0.95 12.19 12.20
C SER A 204 1.19 13.18 13.35
N VAL A 205 0.49 14.32 13.36
CA VAL A 205 0.54 15.28 14.48
C VAL A 205 -0.23 14.75 15.70
N GLU A 206 -1.34 14.05 15.49
CA GLU A 206 -2.17 13.46 16.56
C GLU A 206 -1.53 12.18 17.16
N HIS A 207 -0.72 11.47 16.37
CA HIS A 207 -0.07 10.21 16.73
C HIS A 207 1.46 10.28 16.56
N PRO A 208 2.16 11.13 17.36
CA PRO A 208 3.60 11.34 17.19
C PRO A 208 4.46 10.10 17.52
N ASP A 209 3.88 9.06 18.12
CA ASP A 209 4.53 7.78 18.43
C ASP A 209 4.31 6.70 17.35
N VAL A 210 3.70 7.07 16.22
CA VAL A 210 3.39 6.20 15.08
C VAL A 210 3.98 6.82 13.82
N GLU A 211 4.76 6.03 13.09
CA GLU A 211 5.25 6.41 11.77
C GLU A 211 4.19 6.06 10.72
N VAL A 212 3.55 7.08 10.16
CA VAL A 212 2.56 6.91 9.10
C VAL A 212 3.10 7.44 7.79
N LEU A 213 3.08 6.55 6.79
CA LEU A 213 3.80 6.70 5.54
C LEU A 213 2.82 6.70 4.37
N LEU A 214 2.80 7.82 3.63
CA LEU A 214 2.14 7.88 2.33
C LEU A 214 3.14 7.47 1.25
N TYR A 215 3.00 6.25 0.72
CA TYR A 215 3.81 5.83 -0.42
C TYR A 215 3.24 6.42 -1.73
N PRO A 216 4.01 7.20 -2.50
CA PRO A 216 3.52 7.89 -3.69
C PRO A 216 3.43 6.94 -4.91
N PHE A 217 2.61 5.91 -4.81
CA PHE A 217 2.42 4.89 -5.83
C PHE A 217 2.05 5.49 -7.19
N ASP A 218 1.17 6.50 -7.20
CA ASP A 218 0.75 7.23 -8.41
C ASP A 218 1.92 7.96 -9.08
N GLU A 219 2.75 8.67 -8.32
CA GLU A 219 3.91 9.37 -8.86
C GLU A 219 4.96 8.40 -9.39
N VAL A 220 5.17 7.27 -8.72
CA VAL A 220 6.11 6.23 -9.16
C VAL A 220 5.64 5.59 -10.46
N LEU A 221 4.34 5.31 -10.59
CA LEU A 221 3.77 4.76 -11.81
C LEU A 221 3.88 5.76 -12.97
N LEU A 222 3.53 7.04 -12.73
CA LEU A 222 3.71 8.12 -13.70
C LEU A 222 5.16 8.30 -14.12
N LYS A 223 6.12 8.17 -13.18
CA LYS A 223 7.55 8.25 -13.49
C LYS A 223 7.98 7.12 -14.42
N LEU A 224 7.48 5.90 -14.20
CA LEU A 224 7.74 4.77 -15.10
C LEU A 224 7.17 5.04 -16.49
N GLU A 225 5.92 5.51 -16.59
CA GLU A 225 5.25 5.81 -17.87
C GLU A 225 5.97 6.87 -18.70
N ASN A 226 6.61 7.85 -18.04
CA ASN A 226 7.26 8.99 -18.69
C ASN A 226 8.79 8.82 -18.86
N SER A 227 9.33 7.60 -18.68
CA SER A 227 10.78 7.36 -18.75
C SER A 227 11.13 6.26 -19.76
N ASP A 228 11.59 6.67 -20.93
CA ASP A 228 12.06 5.76 -21.98
C ASP A 228 13.13 4.77 -21.46
N ASP A 229 14.09 5.26 -20.67
CA ASP A 229 15.14 4.42 -20.06
C ASP A 229 14.57 3.33 -19.15
N LEU A 230 13.55 3.65 -18.35
CA LEU A 230 12.92 2.67 -17.45
C LEU A 230 12.06 1.68 -18.23
N LEU A 231 11.31 2.16 -19.22
CA LEU A 231 10.50 1.31 -20.11
C LEU A 231 11.40 0.35 -20.91
N GLU A 232 12.50 0.82 -21.48
CA GLU A 232 13.48 -0.01 -22.19
C GLU A 232 14.11 -1.05 -21.24
N LYS A 233 14.54 -0.62 -20.05
CA LYS A 233 15.13 -1.52 -19.04
C LYS A 233 14.18 -2.63 -18.60
N LEU A 234 12.89 -2.33 -18.50
CA LEU A 234 11.85 -3.31 -18.17
C LEU A 234 11.30 -4.02 -19.41
N ASN A 235 11.73 -3.66 -20.62
CA ASN A 235 11.18 -4.13 -21.88
C ASN A 235 9.65 -3.96 -21.93
N ILE A 236 9.14 -2.79 -21.52
CA ILE A 236 7.71 -2.44 -21.57
C ILE A 236 7.48 -1.54 -22.79
N THR A 237 6.58 -1.96 -23.68
CA THR A 237 6.23 -1.19 -24.89
C THR A 237 4.74 -0.84 -24.94
N ASN A 238 3.90 -1.47 -24.11
CA ASN A 238 2.48 -1.14 -24.00
C ASN A 238 2.14 -0.69 -22.58
N ILE A 239 1.86 0.61 -22.43
CA ILE A 239 1.50 1.25 -21.16
C ILE A 239 0.02 1.64 -21.08
N PHE A 240 -0.76 1.38 -22.13
CA PHE A 240 -2.14 1.88 -22.22
C PHE A 240 -3.20 0.80 -22.13
N ASN A 241 -2.93 -0.39 -22.65
CA ASN A 241 -3.92 -1.45 -22.78
C ASN A 241 -3.58 -2.60 -21.83
N GLY A 242 -4.61 -3.21 -21.26
CA GLY A 242 -4.47 -4.50 -20.58
C GLY A 242 -4.11 -5.61 -21.57
N CYS A 243 -3.27 -6.54 -21.14
CA CYS A 243 -2.93 -7.71 -21.96
C CYS A 243 -4.07 -8.74 -22.04
N VAL A 244 -4.89 -8.86 -21.00
CA VAL A 244 -6.05 -9.77 -20.93
C VAL A 244 -7.32 -9.03 -21.33
N SER A 245 -8.06 -9.62 -22.28
CA SER A 245 -9.38 -9.14 -22.69
C SER A 245 -10.49 -10.02 -22.10
N TYR A 246 -11.28 -9.45 -21.19
CA TYR A 246 -12.49 -10.10 -20.66
C TYR A 246 -13.55 -10.36 -21.75
N LYS A 247 -13.59 -9.53 -22.80
CA LYS A 247 -14.57 -9.62 -23.89
C LYS A 247 -14.31 -10.81 -24.81
N ASP A 248 -13.06 -11.28 -24.86
CA ASP A 248 -12.62 -12.35 -25.75
C ASP A 248 -12.30 -13.63 -24.94
N ALA A 249 -13.15 -13.96 -23.97
CA ALA A 249 -13.02 -15.14 -23.11
C ALA A 249 -11.66 -15.24 -22.40
N PHE A 250 -11.16 -14.12 -21.85
CA PHE A 250 -9.87 -14.02 -21.18
C PHE A 250 -8.67 -14.35 -22.09
N SER A 251 -8.73 -13.95 -23.36
CA SER A 251 -7.60 -14.07 -24.27
C SER A 251 -6.39 -13.27 -23.76
N VAL A 252 -5.19 -13.78 -24.00
CA VAL A 252 -3.92 -13.13 -23.65
C VAL A 252 -3.33 -12.51 -24.91
N CYS A 253 -2.87 -11.27 -24.80
CA CYS A 253 -2.16 -10.56 -25.85
C CYS A 253 -0.88 -11.27 -26.33
N GLU A 254 -0.36 -10.87 -27.49
CA GLU A 254 0.99 -11.26 -27.91
C GLU A 254 2.06 -10.56 -27.05
N ASN A 255 3.10 -11.32 -26.66
CA ASN A 255 4.23 -10.85 -25.84
C ASN A 255 3.77 -10.19 -24.51
N PRO A 256 3.07 -10.93 -23.62
CA PRO A 256 2.53 -10.41 -22.36
C PRO A 256 3.58 -9.77 -21.45
N GLU A 257 4.85 -10.14 -21.60
CA GLU A 257 5.97 -9.54 -20.90
C GLU A 257 6.21 -8.07 -21.28
N ASN A 258 5.76 -7.61 -22.45
CA ASN A 258 5.92 -6.23 -22.90
C ASN A 258 4.87 -5.26 -22.34
N TYR A 259 3.94 -5.74 -21.51
CA TYR A 259 2.80 -4.98 -21.03
C TYR A 259 3.00 -4.50 -19.59
N MET A 260 2.60 -3.26 -19.36
CA MET A 260 2.53 -2.66 -18.03
C MET A 260 1.30 -3.16 -17.26
N PHE A 261 0.16 -3.24 -17.95
CA PHE A 261 -1.12 -3.63 -17.38
C PHE A 261 -1.48 -5.06 -17.80
N TRP A 262 -1.86 -5.87 -16.82
CA TRP A 262 -2.33 -7.23 -17.07
C TRP A 262 -3.77 -7.22 -17.59
N ASP A 263 -4.63 -6.37 -17.05
CA ASP A 263 -5.98 -6.09 -17.57
C ASP A 263 -6.25 -4.57 -17.55
N GLU A 264 -7.49 -4.13 -17.66
CA GLU A 264 -7.81 -2.68 -17.70
C GLU A 264 -7.55 -1.93 -16.37
N VAL A 265 -7.28 -2.64 -15.28
CA VAL A 265 -7.09 -2.08 -13.93
C VAL A 265 -5.77 -2.50 -13.30
N HIS A 266 -5.36 -3.76 -13.44
CA HIS A 266 -4.29 -4.36 -12.66
C HIS A 266 -2.96 -4.40 -13.42
N LEU A 267 -1.87 -4.28 -12.68
CA LEU A 267 -0.51 -4.27 -13.22
C LEU A 267 -0.01 -5.69 -13.51
N THR A 268 0.96 -5.82 -14.41
CA THR A 268 1.70 -7.08 -14.56
C THR A 268 2.65 -7.30 -13.38
N THR A 269 3.00 -8.56 -13.12
CA THR A 269 3.92 -8.97 -12.05
C THR A 269 5.28 -8.29 -12.16
N LYS A 270 5.71 -7.96 -13.38
CA LYS A 270 6.96 -7.24 -13.64
C LYS A 270 6.91 -5.83 -13.07
N VAL A 271 5.79 -5.14 -13.27
CA VAL A 271 5.59 -3.79 -12.73
C VAL A 271 5.41 -3.86 -11.22
N TYR A 272 4.70 -4.87 -10.69
CA TYR A 272 4.62 -5.08 -9.25
C TYR A 272 5.99 -5.34 -8.60
N GLU A 273 6.89 -6.07 -9.25
CA GLU A 273 8.27 -6.26 -8.79
C GLU A 273 9.07 -4.95 -8.84
N TYR A 274 8.89 -4.12 -9.88
CA TYR A 274 9.47 -2.79 -9.94
C TYR A 274 8.99 -1.91 -8.78
N ILE A 275 7.68 -1.87 -8.52
CA ILE A 275 7.10 -1.11 -7.39
C ILE A 275 7.65 -1.61 -6.06
N ALA A 276 7.68 -2.92 -5.82
CA ALA A 276 8.25 -3.46 -4.57
C ALA A 276 9.73 -3.07 -4.38
N ASN A 277 10.49 -3.03 -5.48
CA ASN A 277 11.87 -2.57 -5.44
C ASN A 277 11.99 -1.08 -5.13
N ASP A 278 11.13 -0.26 -5.72
CA ASP A 278 11.05 1.16 -5.45
C ASP A 278 10.63 1.43 -4.00
N VAL A 279 9.58 0.80 -3.48
CA VAL A 279 9.15 0.88 -2.07
C VAL A 279 10.32 0.59 -1.12
N TYR A 280 11.03 -0.52 -1.34
CA TYR A 280 12.19 -0.87 -0.51
C TYR A 280 13.31 0.19 -0.57
N ASN A 281 13.61 0.71 -1.76
CA ASN A 281 14.62 1.76 -1.89
C ASN A 281 14.13 3.08 -1.29
N TRP A 282 12.85 3.39 -1.41
CA TRP A 282 12.20 4.57 -0.87
C TRP A 282 12.24 4.58 0.67
N PHE A 283 11.94 3.44 1.31
CA PHE A 283 12.17 3.25 2.74
C PHE A 283 13.63 3.55 3.11
N ASN A 284 14.58 3.13 2.28
CA ASN A 284 15.98 3.35 2.58
C ASN A 284 16.45 4.81 2.39
N LEU A 285 15.83 5.56 1.47
CA LEU A 285 16.20 6.94 1.10
C LEU A 285 15.45 8.03 1.87
N THR A 286 14.28 7.72 2.44
CA THR A 286 13.46 8.69 3.18
C THR A 286 13.86 8.82 4.64
N GLY A 287 14.97 8.19 5.05
CA GLY A 287 15.40 8.21 6.43
C GLY A 287 14.65 7.26 7.37
N VAL A 288 13.89 6.30 6.85
CA VAL A 288 13.54 5.11 7.66
C VAL A 288 14.80 4.28 7.92
N THR A 289 15.85 4.41 7.09
CA THR A 289 17.18 3.81 7.31
C THR A 289 18.40 4.73 7.19
N ASP A 290 18.28 6.06 7.15
CA ASP A 290 19.45 6.97 7.02
C ASP A 290 20.18 7.27 8.34
N TYR A 291 20.54 6.19 9.04
CA TYR A 291 21.87 6.06 9.60
C TYR A 291 22.26 4.62 9.29
N LEU A 292 23.16 4.41 8.32
CA LEU A 292 24.15 3.32 8.25
C LEU A 292 24.65 3.13 6.79
N SER A 293 25.57 3.99 6.35
CA SER A 293 26.78 3.55 5.65
C SER A 293 27.77 4.72 5.48
N GLU A 294 28.37 5.17 6.59
CA GLU A 294 29.78 5.59 6.53
C GLU A 294 30.60 4.52 7.27
N ALA A 295 31.11 3.59 6.47
CA ALA A 295 32.32 2.82 6.73
C ALA A 295 33.03 2.62 5.39
#